data_AF-A0A538JHB2-F1
#
_entry.id   AF-A0A538JHB2-F1
#
_cell.length_a   1.000
_cell.length_b   1.000
_cell.length_c   1.000
_cell.angle_alpha   90.00
_cell.angle_beta   90.00
_cell.angle_gamma   90.00
#
_symmetry.space_group_name_H-M   'P 1'
#
loop_
_entity.id
_entity.type
_entity.pdbx_description
1 polymer ?
#
loop_
_entity_poly.entity_id
_entity_poly.type
_entity_poly.pdbx_seq_one_letter_code
_entity_poly.pdbx_strand_id
1 'polypeptide(L)'
;MSELHVFGPIAHGADRSMFRADLELYGINHFRPSYVGLVFFNDPEADPDNASEDRASYAGRFAIFGHQSCSGDEGHCEVHEHLRRFDDRPSHPLTRAFKRVIVTDALRRCLDEELTISIVVSADPKAAMEFEGPLLDLQGMQISTFV
;
A
#
# COMPACT_ATOMS: atom_id res chain seq x y z
N MET A 1 -16.45 1.37 -2.02
CA MET A 1 -16.07 2.24 -0.89
C MET A 1 -14.68 2.75 -1.17
N SER A 2 -14.41 4.00 -0.80
CA SER A 2 -13.10 4.60 -0.99
C SER A 2 -12.70 5.38 0.26
N GLU A 3 -11.41 5.38 0.59
CA GLU A 3 -10.85 6.03 1.77
C GLU A 3 -9.50 6.67 1.43
N LEU A 4 -9.17 7.74 2.15
CA LEU A 4 -7.90 8.47 2.02
C LEU A 4 -7.03 8.21 3.26
N HIS A 5 -5.77 7.87 3.02
CA HIS A 5 -4.73 7.77 4.04
C HIS A 5 -3.63 8.77 3.73
N VAL A 6 -3.23 9.57 4.71
CA VAL A 6 -2.17 10.58 4.56
C VAL A 6 -1.04 10.26 5.51
N PHE A 7 0.18 10.24 5.00
CA PHE A 7 1.41 9.97 5.75
C PHE A 7 2.39 11.12 5.58
N GLY A 8 3.02 11.53 6.68
CA GLY A 8 4.00 12.60 6.71
C GLY A 8 3.48 13.92 7.29
N PRO A 9 4.21 15.02 7.08
CA PRO A 9 5.41 15.14 6.25
C PRO A 9 6.58 14.27 6.74
N ILE A 10 7.40 13.76 5.81
CA ILE A 10 8.62 13.00 6.11
C ILE A 10 9.82 13.53 5.33
N ALA A 11 10.98 13.56 5.99
CA ALA A 11 12.26 13.73 5.30
C ALA A 11 12.64 12.42 4.59
N HIS A 12 12.84 12.46 3.29
CA HIS A 12 13.07 11.25 2.47
C HIS A 12 14.56 10.98 2.15
N GLY A 13 15.46 11.96 2.34
CA GLY A 13 16.91 11.78 2.18
C GLY A 13 17.35 11.36 0.76
N ALA A 14 16.52 11.58 -0.25
CA ALA A 14 16.82 11.15 -1.62
C ALA A 14 17.78 12.14 -2.28
N ASP A 15 18.76 11.59 -3.01
CA ASP A 15 19.77 12.38 -3.71
C ASP A 15 19.42 12.54 -5.20
N ARG A 16 19.90 13.63 -5.81
CA ARG A 16 19.69 13.94 -7.24
C ARG A 16 20.33 12.91 -8.17
N SER A 17 21.33 12.17 -7.72
CA SER A 17 21.95 11.07 -8.50
C SER A 17 21.08 9.82 -8.59
N MET A 18 19.96 9.73 -7.84
CA MET A 18 19.13 8.53 -7.86
C MET A 18 18.63 8.20 -9.27
N PHE A 19 18.88 6.97 -9.70
CA PHE A 19 18.34 6.45 -10.95
C PHE A 19 16.98 5.76 -10.75
N ARG A 20 16.69 5.31 -9.52
CA ARG A 20 15.42 4.68 -9.16
C ARG A 20 15.01 5.00 -7.73
N ALA A 21 13.70 5.15 -7.50
CA ALA A 21 13.10 5.18 -6.19
C ALA A 21 11.84 4.31 -6.14
N ASP A 22 11.72 3.53 -5.07
CA ASP A 22 10.61 2.62 -4.84
C ASP A 22 9.91 2.98 -3.52
N LEU A 23 8.59 3.13 -3.56
CA LEU A 23 7.75 3.17 -2.37
C LEU A 23 7.40 1.74 -1.97
N GLU A 24 7.83 1.36 -0.78
CA GLU A 24 7.69 0.02 -0.25
C GLU A 24 6.69 0.02 0.92
N LEU A 25 5.66 -0.83 0.81
CA LEU A 25 4.55 -0.95 1.74
C LEU A 25 4.64 -2.32 2.42
N TYR A 26 4.79 -2.32 3.75
CA TYR A 26 5.05 -3.51 4.56
C TYR A 26 3.85 -3.90 5.41
N GLY A 27 3.72 -5.22 5.59
CA GLY A 27 2.76 -5.75 6.53
C GLY A 27 1.33 -5.41 6.12
N ILE A 28 1.02 -5.38 4.83
CA ILE A 28 -0.33 -5.08 4.35
C ILE A 28 -1.26 -6.23 4.73
N ASN A 29 -2.20 -5.95 5.62
CA ASN A 29 -3.26 -6.89 5.89
C ASN A 29 -4.16 -6.96 4.66
N HIS A 30 -4.32 -8.16 4.13
CA HIS A 30 -5.13 -8.41 2.94
C HIS A 30 -6.23 -9.42 3.24
N PHE A 31 -6.52 -9.68 4.52
CA PHE A 31 -7.80 -10.25 4.96
C PHE A 31 -8.85 -9.14 4.98
N ARG A 32 -9.16 -8.61 3.79
CA ARG A 32 -10.00 -7.44 3.48
C ARG A 32 -10.61 -7.63 2.08
N PRO A 33 -11.58 -6.81 1.64
CA PRO A 33 -11.95 -6.71 0.24
C PRO A 33 -10.73 -6.47 -0.67
N SER A 34 -10.81 -6.92 -1.92
CA SER A 34 -9.82 -6.51 -2.92
C SER A 34 -9.95 -5.01 -3.22
N TYR A 35 -8.82 -4.32 -3.36
CA TYR A 35 -8.80 -2.88 -3.62
C TYR A 35 -7.61 -2.46 -4.49
N VAL A 36 -7.74 -1.27 -5.07
CA VAL A 36 -6.65 -0.55 -5.74
C VAL A 36 -6.29 0.67 -4.89
N GLY A 37 -4.99 0.90 -4.67
CA GLY A 37 -4.48 2.11 -4.05
C GLY A 37 -3.78 2.99 -5.07
N LEU A 38 -4.23 4.24 -5.20
CA LEU A 38 -3.56 5.30 -5.94
C LEU A 38 -2.73 6.14 -4.98
N VAL A 39 -1.47 6.36 -5.31
CA VAL A 39 -0.50 7.09 -4.49
C VAL A 39 -0.26 8.47 -5.10
N PHE A 40 -0.26 9.50 -4.27
CA PHE A 40 0.01 10.89 -4.64
C PHE A 40 1.06 11.48 -3.70
N PHE A 41 1.95 12.30 -4.25
CA PHE A 41 2.94 13.03 -3.47
C PHE A 41 2.58 14.52 -3.40
N ASN A 42 2.67 15.09 -2.21
CA ASN A 42 2.46 16.51 -1.91
C ASN A 42 1.14 17.07 -2.48
N ASP A 43 0.06 16.28 -2.40
CA ASP A 43 -1.27 16.67 -2.89
C ASP A 43 -2.29 16.75 -1.74
N PRO A 44 -2.53 17.95 -1.19
CA PRO A 44 -3.53 18.15 -0.14
C PRO A 44 -4.96 18.08 -0.65
N GLU A 45 -5.17 18.17 -1.97
CA GLU A 45 -6.49 18.15 -2.61
C GLU A 45 -6.85 16.75 -3.14
N ALA A 46 -6.00 15.74 -2.92
CA ALA A 46 -6.30 14.37 -3.31
C ALA A 46 -7.34 13.77 -2.37
N ASP A 47 -8.49 13.39 -2.91
CA ASP A 47 -9.58 12.79 -2.16
C ASP A 47 -10.23 11.62 -2.93
N PRO A 48 -11.09 10.82 -2.29
CA PRO A 48 -11.77 9.70 -2.94
C PRO A 48 -12.62 10.04 -4.17
N ASP A 49 -13.13 11.26 -4.28
CA ASP A 49 -14.03 11.68 -5.36
C ASP A 49 -13.26 12.16 -6.60
N ASN A 50 -12.00 12.58 -6.42
CA ASN A 50 -11.19 13.19 -7.47
C ASN A 50 -9.86 12.47 -7.76
N ALA A 51 -9.60 11.34 -7.10
CA ALA A 51 -8.40 10.54 -7.31
C ALA A 51 -8.35 9.97 -8.73
N SER A 52 -7.33 10.37 -9.50
CA SER A 52 -7.10 9.92 -10.87
C SER A 52 -5.60 9.83 -11.17
N GLU A 53 -5.22 8.92 -12.07
CA GLU A 53 -3.84 8.80 -12.58
C GLU A 53 -3.41 10.03 -13.39
N ASP A 54 -4.36 10.86 -13.86
CA ASP A 54 -4.09 12.09 -14.63
C ASP A 54 -3.62 13.27 -13.76
N ARG A 55 -3.66 13.15 -12.43
CA ARG A 55 -3.21 14.21 -11.51
C ARG A 55 -1.69 14.38 -11.61
N ALA A 56 -1.22 15.63 -11.60
CA ALA A 56 0.22 15.92 -11.66
C ALA A 56 1.02 15.35 -10.47
N SER A 57 0.36 15.17 -9.33
CA SER A 57 0.89 14.59 -8.10
C SER A 57 0.93 13.06 -8.09
N TYR A 58 0.30 12.39 -9.08
CA TYR A 58 0.22 10.94 -9.14
C TYR A 58 1.63 10.32 -9.15
N ALA A 59 1.84 9.41 -8.21
CA ALA A 59 3.12 8.75 -7.97
C ALA A 59 3.12 7.28 -8.42
N GLY A 60 1.95 6.65 -8.51
CA GLY A 60 1.80 5.28 -8.97
C GLY A 60 0.64 4.57 -8.28
N ARG A 61 0.47 3.29 -8.56
CA ARG A 61 -0.60 2.48 -7.98
C ARG A 61 -0.16 1.08 -7.61
N PHE A 62 -0.92 0.48 -6.72
CA PHE A 62 -0.83 -0.94 -6.40
C PHE A 62 -2.21 -1.56 -6.28
N ALA A 63 -2.27 -2.88 -6.38
CA ALA A 63 -3.50 -3.65 -6.18
C ALA A 63 -3.27 -4.73 -5.13
N ILE A 64 -4.27 -4.93 -4.28
CA ILE A 64 -4.32 -5.99 -3.28
C ILE A 64 -5.45 -6.93 -3.65
N PHE A 65 -5.09 -8.21 -3.80
CA PHE A 65 -6.07 -9.27 -3.88
C PHE A 65 -6.42 -9.67 -2.45
N GLY A 66 -7.63 -9.32 -2.03
CA GLY A 66 -8.09 -9.43 -0.65
C GLY A 66 -8.92 -10.70 -0.41
N HIS A 67 -8.75 -11.29 0.78
CA HIS A 67 -9.43 -12.50 1.26
C HIS A 67 -10.51 -12.18 2.29
N GLN A 68 -11.36 -11.19 2.00
CA GLN A 68 -12.39 -10.56 2.86
C GLN A 68 -13.03 -11.41 3.97
N SER A 69 -13.32 -12.69 3.73
CA SER A 69 -13.92 -13.60 4.71
C SER A 69 -13.21 -14.95 4.71
N CYS A 70 -13.28 -15.64 5.85
CA CYS A 70 -12.77 -16.99 5.98
C CYS A 70 -13.83 -17.98 5.50
N SER A 71 -13.47 -18.86 4.57
CA SER A 71 -14.36 -19.93 4.07
C SER A 71 -13.88 -21.33 4.46
N GLY A 72 -13.00 -21.43 5.47
CA GLY A 72 -12.44 -22.68 5.99
C GLY A 72 -12.91 -23.01 7.40
N ASP A 73 -12.48 -24.18 7.90
CA ASP A 73 -12.74 -24.62 9.28
C ASP A 73 -11.98 -23.77 10.32
N GLU A 74 -12.27 -24.02 11.61
CA GLU A 74 -11.57 -23.42 12.75
C GLU A 74 -10.04 -23.52 12.60
N GLY A 75 -9.34 -22.41 12.84
CA GLY A 75 -7.88 -22.30 12.66
C GLY A 75 -7.41 -22.04 11.23
N HIS A 76 -8.24 -22.20 10.18
CA HIS A 76 -7.81 -22.05 8.79
C HIS A 76 -7.21 -20.67 8.47
N CYS A 77 -7.75 -19.61 9.09
CA CYS A 77 -7.31 -18.24 8.86
C CYS A 77 -6.32 -17.74 9.92
N GLU A 78 -5.94 -18.58 10.88
CA GLU A 78 -4.93 -18.24 11.88
C GLU A 78 -3.54 -18.35 11.28
N VAL A 79 -2.85 -17.20 11.17
CA VAL A 79 -1.48 -17.17 10.66
C VAL A 79 -0.54 -17.64 11.76
N HIS A 80 -0.02 -18.87 11.63
CA HIS A 80 1.00 -19.40 12.52
C HIS A 80 2.41 -19.04 12.03
N GLU A 81 3.24 -18.47 12.89
CA GLU A 81 4.62 -18.07 12.57
C GLU A 81 5.63 -19.22 12.60
N HIS A 82 5.18 -20.44 12.94
CA HIS A 82 6.06 -21.58 13.18
C HIS A 82 6.60 -22.20 11.90
N LEU A 83 7.66 -21.59 11.35
CA LEU A 83 8.49 -22.22 10.33
C LEU A 83 9.48 -23.15 11.03
N ARG A 84 9.30 -24.47 10.88
CA ARG A 84 10.36 -25.42 11.24
C ARG A 84 11.55 -25.15 10.33
N ARG A 85 12.77 -25.40 10.82
CA ARG A 85 14.03 -25.11 10.09
C ARG A 85 14.07 -25.64 8.64
N PHE A 86 13.32 -26.70 8.36
CA PHE A 86 13.28 -27.36 7.05
C PHE A 86 11.84 -27.43 6.48
N ASP A 87 10.95 -26.53 6.92
CA ASP A 87 9.63 -26.39 6.32
C ASP A 87 9.74 -25.61 5.02
N ASP A 88 9.54 -26.28 3.89
CA ASP A 88 9.63 -25.73 2.53
C ASP A 88 8.25 -25.39 1.94
N ARG A 89 7.18 -25.57 2.72
CA ARG A 89 5.83 -25.18 2.28
C ARG A 89 5.76 -23.67 2.08
N PRO A 90 4.94 -23.19 1.13
CA PRO A 90 4.71 -21.76 0.98
C PRO A 90 4.20 -21.13 2.27
N SER A 91 4.51 -19.84 2.45
CA SER A 91 3.95 -19.04 3.53
C SER A 91 2.42 -19.11 3.53
N HIS A 92 1.82 -18.97 4.71
CA HIS A 92 0.37 -18.96 4.87
C HIS A 92 -0.25 -17.91 3.93
N PRO A 93 -1.36 -18.20 3.22
CA PRO A 93 -1.96 -17.27 2.28
C PRO A 93 -2.29 -15.89 2.87
N LEU A 94 -2.68 -15.84 4.15
CA LEU A 94 -2.96 -14.59 4.88
C LEU A 94 -1.73 -13.93 5.52
N THR A 95 -0.51 -14.40 5.25
CA THR A 95 0.72 -13.72 5.70
C THR A 95 0.73 -12.29 5.13
N ARG A 96 0.82 -11.28 6.01
CA ARG A 96 0.73 -9.87 5.59
C ARG A 96 1.61 -9.57 4.37
N ALA A 97 1.00 -8.92 3.37
CA ALA A 97 1.58 -8.74 2.06
C ALA A 97 2.62 -7.61 2.03
N PHE A 98 3.48 -7.67 1.03
CA PHE A 98 4.43 -6.62 0.67
C PHE A 98 4.08 -6.09 -0.72
N LYS A 99 4.13 -4.76 -0.90
CA LYS A 99 4.00 -4.13 -2.22
C LYS A 99 5.11 -3.11 -2.43
N ARG A 100 5.50 -2.99 -3.70
CA ARG A 100 6.50 -2.04 -4.18
C ARG A 100 5.92 -1.28 -5.36
N VAL A 101 5.97 0.03 -5.29
CA VAL A 101 5.54 0.95 -6.34
C VAL A 101 6.76 1.73 -6.80
N ILE A 102 7.07 1.73 -8.09
CA ILE A 102 8.15 2.56 -8.63
C ILE A 102 7.64 3.99 -8.65
N VAL A 103 8.32 4.88 -7.92
CA VAL A 103 7.92 6.29 -7.73
C VAL A 103 9.01 7.26 -8.17
N THR A 104 9.98 6.79 -8.95
CA THR A 104 11.18 7.56 -9.35
C THR A 104 10.85 8.96 -9.86
N ASP A 105 9.97 9.07 -10.86
CA ASP A 105 9.68 10.37 -11.48
C ASP A 105 8.83 11.26 -10.58
N ALA A 106 8.03 10.67 -9.69
CA ALA A 106 7.27 11.42 -8.70
C ALA A 106 8.18 11.99 -7.62
N LEU A 107 9.09 11.18 -7.08
CA LEU A 107 10.04 11.63 -6.09
C LEU A 107 10.98 12.71 -6.66
N ARG A 108 11.38 12.60 -7.94
CA ARG A 108 12.16 13.65 -8.62
C ARG A 108 11.49 15.02 -8.61
N ARG A 109 10.16 15.09 -8.66
CA ARG A 109 9.41 16.35 -8.61
C ARG A 109 9.42 16.99 -7.21
N CYS A 110 9.68 16.21 -6.17
CA CYS A 110 9.57 16.62 -4.77
C CYS A 110 10.91 16.61 -4.02
N LEU A 111 12.06 16.51 -4.72
CA LEU A 111 13.37 16.26 -4.10
C LEU A 111 13.81 17.30 -3.07
N ASP A 112 13.38 18.55 -3.23
CA ASP A 112 13.78 19.67 -2.37
C ASP A 112 12.71 19.99 -1.30
N GLU A 113 11.70 19.13 -1.14
CA GLU A 113 10.54 19.34 -0.28
C GLU A 113 10.42 18.23 0.77
N GLU A 114 9.77 18.51 1.90
CA GLU A 114 9.27 17.43 2.74
C GLU A 114 8.16 16.68 1.99
N LEU A 115 8.11 15.36 2.16
CA LEU A 115 7.19 14.51 1.42
C LEU A 115 5.96 14.18 2.25
N THR A 116 4.79 14.49 1.71
CA THR A 116 3.49 13.96 2.16
C THR A 116 3.02 12.93 1.16
N ILE A 117 2.64 11.75 1.63
CA ILE A 117 2.18 10.63 0.80
C ILE A 117 0.70 10.43 1.07
N SER A 118 -0.13 10.70 0.07
CA SER A 118 -1.57 10.43 0.10
C SER A 118 -1.85 9.14 -0.64
N ILE A 119 -2.56 8.20 -0.03
CA ILE A 119 -3.00 6.95 -0.64
C ILE A 119 -4.53 6.92 -0.62
N VAL A 120 -5.14 6.99 -1.80
CA VAL A 120 -6.58 6.79 -1.96
C VAL A 120 -6.80 5.34 -2.35
N VAL A 121 -7.46 4.57 -1.49
CA VAL A 121 -7.80 3.17 -1.81
C VAL A 121 -9.29 3.04 -2.12
N SER A 122 -9.59 2.25 -3.15
CA SER A 122 -10.94 2.04 -3.66
C SER A 122 -11.21 0.55 -3.84
N ALA A 123 -12.33 0.09 -3.27
CA ALA A 123 -12.82 -1.28 -3.38
C ALA A 123 -14.21 -1.32 -4.02
N ASP A 124 -14.57 -2.49 -4.56
CA ASP A 124 -15.94 -2.75 -5.03
C ASP A 124 -16.96 -2.41 -3.93
N PRO A 125 -18.01 -1.61 -4.20
CA PRO A 125 -18.97 -1.19 -3.19
C PRO A 125 -19.66 -2.35 -2.47
N LYS A 126 -19.99 -3.45 -3.15
CA LYS A 126 -20.68 -4.59 -2.52
C LYS A 126 -19.75 -5.30 -1.55
N ALA A 127 -18.52 -5.58 -2.00
CA ALA A 127 -17.50 -6.19 -1.15
C ALA A 127 -17.22 -5.32 0.09
N ALA A 128 -17.16 -4.00 -0.06
CA ALA A 128 -16.91 -3.11 1.07
C ALA A 128 -18.07 -3.01 2.07
N MET A 129 -19.34 -3.14 1.63
CA MET A 129 -20.50 -3.09 2.53
C MET A 129 -20.55 -4.24 3.54
N GLU A 130 -19.96 -5.38 3.20
CA GLU A 130 -19.92 -6.59 4.02
C GLU A 130 -18.69 -6.66 4.94
N PHE A 131 -17.80 -5.66 4.87
CA PHE A 131 -16.57 -5.61 5.64
C PHE A 131 -16.61 -4.46 6.65
N GLU A 132 -16.17 -4.74 7.87
CA GLU A 132 -15.99 -3.73 8.92
C GLU A 132 -14.50 -3.42 9.11
N GLY A 133 -14.14 -2.14 9.05
CA GLY A 133 -12.78 -1.63 9.27
C GLY A 133 -12.17 -0.94 8.05
N PRO A 134 -10.90 -0.48 8.16
CA PRO A 134 -10.21 0.18 7.06
C PRO A 134 -9.81 -0.81 5.97
N LEU A 135 -9.86 -0.40 4.70
CA LEU A 135 -9.36 -1.21 3.57
C LEU A 135 -7.84 -1.35 3.65
N LEU A 136 -7.14 -0.24 3.88
CA LEU A 136 -5.69 -0.20 4.05
C LEU A 136 -5.33 -0.32 5.54
N ASP A 137 -4.77 -1.47 5.89
CA ASP A 137 -4.05 -1.70 7.15
C ASP A 137 -2.64 -2.16 6.77
N LEU A 138 -1.64 -1.34 7.09
CA LEU A 138 -0.23 -1.61 6.87
C LEU A 138 0.54 -1.41 8.17
N GLN A 139 1.69 -2.09 8.31
CA GLN A 139 2.56 -1.97 9.48
C GLN A 139 3.65 -0.92 9.28
N GLY A 140 4.04 -0.66 8.04
CA GLY A 140 5.08 0.32 7.76
C GLY A 140 5.20 0.64 6.29
N MET A 141 5.92 1.73 6.02
CA MET A 141 6.20 2.22 4.68
C MET A 141 7.61 2.81 4.66
N GLN A 142 8.34 2.63 3.56
CA GLN A 142 9.61 3.30 3.34
C GLN A 142 9.79 3.69 1.88
N ILE A 143 10.68 4.65 1.64
CA ILE A 143 11.19 4.95 0.30
C ILE A 143 12.61 4.42 0.22
N SER A 144 12.83 3.54 -0.75
CA SER A 144 14.14 2.98 -1.07
C SER A 144 14.67 3.65 -2.33
N THR A 145 15.83 4.29 -2.24
CA THR A 145 16.49 4.96 -3.37
C THR A 145 17.71 4.18 -3.83
N PHE A 146 18.00 4.25 -5.12
CA PHE A 146 19.12 3.58 -5.75
C PHE A 146 19.93 4.60 -6.56
N VAL A 147 21.24 4.65 -6.29
CA VAL A 147 22.22 5.59 -6.86
C VAL A 147 23.25 4.87 -7.73
#